data_AF-A0A3N5EP72-F1
#
_entry.id   AF-A0A3N5EP72-F1
#
_cell.length_a   1.000
_cell.length_b   1.000
_cell.length_c   1.000
_cell.angle_alpha   90.00
_cell.angle_beta   90.00
_cell.angle_gamma   90.00
#
_symmetry.space_group_name_H-M   'P 1'
#
loop_
_entity.id
_entity.type
_entity.pdbx_description
1 polymer ?
#
loop_
_entity_poly.entity_id
_entity_poly.type
_entity_poly.pdbx_seq_one_letter_code
_entity_poly.pdbx_strand_id
1 'polypeptide(L)'
;MDQIETFDVVVVGGGPSGATAAQELAAKGRSVLLLDRAGRVKPCGGAVPPRLIKDYAIPDEQLVARATSARMVSPAGKNVDIPIEGGFVGMVDRDRFDEFLRVRAAQAGAVRRTGVFERLERDPDGVAVIHYRLRETPRLGEGTPARVRARTVIGADGANSGVARQAVPGADRGKFVFAYHEIVAVPETLPADYDAGRCDVWYQGKLSPDFYGWVFPHGETLSIGTGSADKGFSLRAATGELREKVGLHTARTLRREGAPLPMKPLPRWDNGRDVVLAGDAAGVVAPASGEGIYYAMVCGTYAADAVHQLLETGDARVL
;
A
#
# COMPACT_ATOMS: atom_id res chain seq x y z
N MET A 1 10.69 -36.93 10.76
CA MET A 1 9.92 -36.09 9.82
C MET A 1 10.05 -34.68 10.35
N ASP A 2 10.65 -33.76 9.60
CA ASP A 2 10.73 -32.35 10.02
C ASP A 2 9.32 -31.83 10.25
N GLN A 3 9.05 -31.45 11.50
CA GLN A 3 7.75 -30.93 11.92
C GLN A 3 7.56 -29.55 11.28
N ILE A 4 6.57 -29.42 10.41
CA ILE A 4 6.25 -28.13 9.80
C ILE A 4 5.64 -27.24 10.89
N GLU A 5 6.28 -26.09 11.13
CA GLU A 5 5.80 -25.10 12.07
C GLU A 5 4.39 -24.60 11.69
N THR A 6 3.53 -24.43 12.70
CA THR A 6 2.13 -24.05 12.53
C THR A 6 1.83 -22.74 13.26
N PHE A 7 1.18 -21.81 12.56
CA PHE A 7 0.67 -20.55 13.08
C PHE A 7 -0.86 -20.55 13.11
N ASP A 8 -1.44 -19.71 13.97
CA ASP A 8 -2.86 -19.41 13.86
C ASP A 8 -3.12 -18.64 12.56
N VAL A 9 -2.27 -17.64 12.27
CA VAL A 9 -2.41 -16.79 11.08
C VAL A 9 -1.08 -16.59 10.38
N VAL A 10 -1.08 -16.74 9.06
CA VAL A 10 -0.02 -16.22 8.20
C VAL A 10 -0.55 -15.00 7.44
N VAL A 11 0.08 -13.85 7.65
CA VAL A 11 -0.19 -12.62 6.89
C VAL A 11 0.86 -12.51 5.79
N VAL A 12 0.41 -12.57 4.54
CA VAL A 12 1.28 -12.49 3.35
C VAL A 12 1.29 -11.06 2.83
N GLY A 13 2.42 -10.36 2.97
CA GLY A 13 2.63 -8.97 2.60
C GLY A 13 2.75 -8.05 3.80
N GLY A 14 3.89 -7.37 3.95
CA GLY A 14 4.21 -6.47 5.07
C GLY A 14 4.13 -4.99 4.73
N GLY A 15 3.21 -4.61 3.84
CA GLY A 15 2.81 -3.21 3.65
C GLY A 15 1.84 -2.74 4.75
N PRO A 16 1.28 -1.52 4.65
CA PRO A 16 0.46 -0.94 5.72
C PRO A 16 -0.70 -1.82 6.19
N SER A 17 -1.42 -2.48 5.26
CA SER A 17 -2.53 -3.37 5.61
C SER A 17 -2.08 -4.60 6.40
N GLY A 18 -1.10 -5.35 5.88
CA GLY A 18 -0.67 -6.61 6.49
C GLY A 18 0.10 -6.40 7.79
N ALA A 19 0.91 -5.34 7.88
CA ALA A 19 1.57 -4.98 9.14
C ALA A 19 0.54 -4.60 10.23
N THR A 20 -0.49 -3.83 9.86
CA THR A 20 -1.60 -3.50 10.79
C THR A 20 -2.33 -4.77 11.22
N ALA A 21 -2.73 -5.63 10.28
CA ALA A 21 -3.43 -6.88 10.59
C ALA A 21 -2.61 -7.80 11.51
N ALA A 22 -1.31 -7.92 11.25
CA ALA A 22 -0.40 -8.73 12.05
C ALA A 22 -0.24 -8.16 13.47
N GLN A 23 -0.14 -6.83 13.62
CA GLN A 23 -0.08 -6.18 14.92
C GLN A 23 -1.35 -6.46 15.74
N GLU A 24 -2.53 -6.24 15.15
CA GLU A 24 -3.82 -6.43 15.84
C GLU A 24 -4.05 -7.88 16.27
N LEU A 25 -3.75 -8.85 15.40
CA LEU A 25 -3.88 -10.27 15.73
C LEU A 25 -2.90 -10.72 16.82
N ALA A 26 -1.65 -10.26 16.76
CA ALA A 26 -0.65 -10.59 17.77
C ALA A 26 -1.00 -9.97 19.13
N ALA A 27 -1.49 -8.72 19.14
CA ALA A 27 -1.99 -8.07 20.36
C ALA A 27 -3.17 -8.81 21.00
N LYS A 28 -3.96 -9.54 20.19
CA LYS A 28 -5.04 -10.44 20.64
C LYS A 28 -4.55 -11.85 21.00
N GLY A 29 -3.24 -12.06 21.14
CA GLY A 29 -2.64 -13.32 21.59
C GLY A 29 -2.60 -14.45 20.55
N ARG A 30 -2.80 -14.14 19.25
CA ARG A 30 -2.67 -15.15 18.18
C ARG A 30 -1.21 -15.39 17.82
N SER A 31 -0.89 -16.63 17.46
CA SER A 31 0.41 -16.94 16.84
C SER A 31 0.40 -16.48 15.37
N VAL A 32 1.15 -15.41 15.07
CA VAL A 32 1.12 -14.74 13.77
C VAL A 32 2.50 -14.79 13.10
N LEU A 33 2.53 -15.21 11.83
CA LEU A 33 3.65 -14.99 10.94
C LEU A 33 3.34 -13.85 9.96
N LEU A 34 4.15 -12.80 9.96
CA LEU A 34 4.17 -11.76 8.93
C LEU A 34 5.26 -12.07 7.90
N LEU A 35 4.85 -12.53 6.72
CA LEU A 35 5.72 -12.85 5.59
C LEU A 35 5.80 -11.66 4.62
N ASP A 36 6.97 -11.05 4.47
CA ASP A 36 7.18 -9.93 3.55
C ASP A 36 8.40 -10.13 2.64
N ARG A 37 8.34 -9.67 1.39
CA ARG A 37 9.45 -9.84 0.45
C ARG A 37 10.71 -9.02 0.83
N ALA A 38 10.55 -7.94 1.60
CA ALA A 38 11.52 -6.89 1.88
C ALA A 38 12.13 -6.24 0.61
N GLY A 39 12.72 -5.06 0.78
CA GLY A 39 13.48 -4.37 -0.27
C GLY A 39 12.65 -3.84 -1.45
N ARG A 40 11.32 -3.95 -1.40
CA ARG A 40 10.40 -3.34 -2.38
C ARG A 40 9.61 -2.23 -1.72
N VAL A 41 9.96 -0.99 -2.06
CA VAL A 41 9.13 0.17 -1.75
C VAL A 41 8.03 0.27 -2.80
N LYS A 42 6.76 0.31 -2.37
CA LYS A 42 5.64 0.55 -3.28
C LYS A 42 5.66 2.03 -3.70
N PRO A 43 5.72 2.34 -5.00
CA PRO A 43 5.63 3.71 -5.50
C PRO A 43 4.34 4.39 -5.01
N CYS A 44 4.48 5.54 -4.35
CA CYS A 44 3.39 6.25 -3.71
C CYS A 44 3.79 7.70 -3.45
N GLY A 45 2.84 8.64 -3.57
CA GLY A 45 3.07 10.04 -3.18
C GLY A 45 3.33 10.24 -1.68
N GLY A 46 2.94 9.26 -0.84
CA GLY A 46 3.20 9.27 0.61
C GLY A 46 2.22 10.10 1.44
N ALA A 47 1.15 10.63 0.85
CA ALA A 47 0.13 11.38 1.57
C ALA A 47 -0.68 10.47 2.52
N VAL A 48 -0.76 10.84 3.79
CA VAL A 48 -1.60 10.23 4.82
C VAL A 48 -2.50 11.30 5.48
N PRO A 49 -3.81 11.06 5.61
CA PRO A 49 -4.72 12.06 6.14
C PRO A 49 -4.53 12.27 7.65
N PRO A 50 -4.97 13.43 8.20
CA PRO A 50 -4.91 13.69 9.65
C PRO A 50 -5.55 12.56 10.48
N ARG A 51 -6.64 11.99 9.94
CA ARG A 51 -7.36 10.88 10.56
C ARG A 51 -6.50 9.62 10.70
N LEU A 52 -5.69 9.27 9.70
CA LEU A 52 -4.77 8.12 9.80
C LEU A 52 -3.77 8.33 10.93
N ILE A 53 -3.17 9.52 10.98
CA ILE A 53 -2.17 9.88 12.00
C ILE A 53 -2.77 9.72 13.40
N LYS A 54 -4.00 10.22 13.61
CA LYS A 54 -4.72 10.11 14.87
C LYS A 54 -5.12 8.67 15.20
N ASP A 55 -5.84 8.01 14.30
CA ASP A 55 -6.45 6.69 14.52
C ASP A 55 -5.38 5.62 14.81
N TYR A 56 -4.19 5.75 14.20
CA TYR A 56 -3.08 4.80 14.36
C TYR A 56 -1.91 5.31 15.19
N ALA A 57 -2.03 6.49 15.81
CA ALA A 57 -0.97 7.13 16.61
C ALA A 57 0.39 7.15 15.87
N ILE A 58 0.40 7.68 14.65
CA ILE A 58 1.64 7.81 13.86
C ILE A 58 2.47 8.95 14.44
N PRO A 59 3.73 8.70 14.85
CA PRO A 59 4.56 9.73 15.45
C PRO A 59 5.15 10.65 14.38
N ASP A 60 5.42 11.89 14.79
CA ASP A 60 5.90 12.97 13.92
C ASP A 60 7.20 12.62 13.16
N GLU A 61 8.05 11.79 13.74
CA GLU A 61 9.30 11.32 13.12
C GLU A 61 9.11 10.49 11.83
N GLN A 62 7.90 10.00 11.58
CA GLN A 62 7.55 9.31 10.33
C GLN A 62 7.14 10.27 9.22
N LEU A 63 6.94 11.55 9.54
CA LEU A 63 6.49 12.58 8.61
C LEU A 63 7.71 13.33 8.05
N VAL A 64 7.85 13.33 6.73
CA VAL A 64 8.90 14.08 6.04
C VAL A 64 8.43 15.46 5.57
N ALA A 65 7.11 15.68 5.48
CA ALA A 65 6.50 16.98 5.22
C ALA A 65 5.06 17.00 5.75
N ARG A 66 4.49 18.21 5.82
CA ARG A 66 3.12 18.48 6.25
C ARG A 66 2.45 19.44 5.27
N ALA A 67 1.38 19.01 4.63
CA ALA A 67 0.56 19.85 3.78
C ALA A 67 -0.69 20.33 4.55
N THR A 68 -0.85 21.64 4.64
CA THR A 68 -1.99 22.32 5.30
C THR A 68 -3.07 22.74 4.31
N SER A 69 -2.81 22.60 3.02
CA SER A 69 -3.79 22.83 1.96
C SER A 69 -3.61 21.88 0.78
N ALA A 70 -4.67 21.72 -0.02
CA ALA A 70 -4.64 21.05 -1.30
C ALA A 70 -5.15 22.00 -2.38
N ARG A 71 -4.36 22.20 -3.44
CA ARG A 71 -4.77 22.97 -4.61
C ARG A 71 -5.44 22.06 -5.62
N MET A 72 -6.66 22.38 -6.00
CA MET A 72 -7.37 21.71 -7.10
C MET A 72 -7.27 22.57 -8.36
N VAL A 73 -6.60 22.07 -9.40
CA VAL A 73 -6.53 22.73 -10.71
C VAL A 73 -7.51 22.07 -11.67
N SER A 74 -8.48 22.87 -12.13
CA SER A 74 -9.56 22.44 -13.02
C SER A 74 -9.08 22.18 -14.47
N PRO A 75 -9.92 21.55 -15.32
CA PRO A 75 -9.64 21.38 -16.75
C PRO A 75 -9.35 22.69 -17.49
N ALA A 76 -9.98 23.79 -17.07
CA ALA A 76 -9.81 25.12 -17.65
C ALA A 76 -8.59 25.89 -17.09
N GLY A 77 -7.81 25.30 -16.17
CA GLY A 77 -6.65 25.94 -15.56
C GLY A 77 -6.97 26.88 -14.39
N LYS A 78 -8.24 27.03 -14.01
CA LYS A 78 -8.61 27.71 -12.75
C LYS A 78 -8.19 26.84 -11.56
N ASN A 79 -7.70 27.46 -10.49
CA ASN A 79 -7.32 26.76 -9.28
C ASN A 79 -8.09 27.27 -8.06
N VAL A 80 -8.15 26.43 -7.03
CA VAL A 80 -8.67 26.76 -5.70
C VAL A 80 -7.82 26.05 -4.65
N ASP A 81 -7.43 26.78 -3.61
CA ASP A 81 -6.71 26.22 -2.46
C ASP A 81 -7.73 25.86 -1.38
N ILE A 82 -7.78 24.58 -1.05
CA ILE A 82 -8.68 24.00 -0.06
C ILE A 82 -7.87 23.75 1.21
N PRO A 83 -8.12 24.47 2.31
CA PRO A 83 -7.46 24.19 3.59
C PRO A 83 -7.77 22.78 4.09
N ILE A 84 -6.78 22.12 4.70
CA ILE A 84 -6.98 20.85 5.38
C ILE A 84 -7.56 21.11 6.76
N GLU A 85 -8.80 20.70 6.98
CA GLU A 85 -9.43 20.78 8.29
C GLU A 85 -8.90 19.68 9.23
N GLY A 86 -8.85 19.98 10.53
CA GLY A 86 -8.48 19.00 11.56
C GLY A 86 -6.99 18.64 11.61
N GLY A 87 -6.11 19.42 10.98
CA GLY A 87 -4.66 19.28 11.09
C GLY A 87 -3.95 19.49 9.76
N PHE A 88 -3.22 18.47 9.30
CA PHE A 88 -2.47 18.49 8.06
C PHE A 88 -2.47 17.09 7.44
N VAL A 89 -2.29 17.03 6.12
CA VAL A 89 -1.90 15.78 5.44
C VAL A 89 -0.42 15.57 5.71
N GLY A 90 -0.09 14.45 6.34
CA GLY A 90 1.29 14.03 6.55
C GLY A 90 1.86 13.42 5.28
N MET A 91 3.14 13.64 5.02
CA MET A 91 3.85 12.98 3.93
C MET A 91 4.83 11.98 4.55
N VAL A 92 4.75 10.71 4.17
CA VAL A 92 5.61 9.65 4.71
C VAL A 92 6.51 9.07 3.63
N ASP A 93 7.78 8.82 3.98
CA ASP A 93 8.64 7.97 3.17
C ASP A 93 8.21 6.51 3.37
N ARG A 94 7.82 5.84 2.28
CA ARG A 94 7.22 4.50 2.35
C ARG A 94 8.18 3.42 2.81
N ASP A 95 9.49 3.58 2.62
CA ASP A 95 10.44 2.59 3.10
C ASP A 95 10.49 2.60 4.63
N ARG A 96 10.63 3.81 5.21
CA ARG A 96 10.66 4.03 6.66
C ARG A 96 9.32 3.74 7.32
N PHE A 97 8.23 4.22 6.72
CA PHE A 97 6.89 4.07 7.28
C PHE A 97 6.42 2.62 7.29
N ASP A 98 6.62 1.89 6.20
CA ASP A 98 6.24 0.47 6.16
C ASP A 98 7.09 -0.33 7.15
N GLU A 99 8.39 -0.01 7.31
CA GLU A 99 9.23 -0.65 8.31
C GLU A 99 8.78 -0.35 9.74
N PHE A 100 8.44 0.90 10.04
CA PHE A 100 7.87 1.29 11.33
C PHE A 100 6.64 0.43 11.67
N LEU A 101 5.71 0.25 10.73
CA LEU A 101 4.53 -0.59 10.95
C LEU A 101 4.89 -2.06 11.16
N ARG A 102 5.86 -2.60 10.41
CA ARG A 102 6.34 -3.97 10.61
C ARG A 102 7.01 -4.15 11.98
N VAL A 103 7.76 -3.16 12.45
CA VAL A 103 8.35 -3.16 13.79
C VAL A 103 7.25 -3.16 14.86
N ARG A 104 6.18 -2.37 14.70
CA ARG A 104 5.04 -2.41 15.63
C ARG A 104 4.36 -3.78 15.66
N ALA A 105 4.19 -4.43 14.52
CA ALA A 105 3.68 -5.79 14.47
C ALA A 105 4.55 -6.77 15.26
N ALA A 106 5.88 -6.68 15.11
CA ALA A 106 6.81 -7.51 15.86
C ALA A 106 6.79 -7.21 17.37
N GLN A 107 6.70 -5.95 17.76
CA GLN A 107 6.57 -5.54 19.16
C GLN A 107 5.29 -6.07 19.81
N ALA A 108 4.21 -6.22 19.03
CA ALA A 108 2.97 -6.86 19.47
C ALA A 108 3.06 -8.40 19.55
N GLY A 109 4.15 -9.01 19.05
CA GLY A 109 4.38 -10.46 19.12
C GLY A 109 4.34 -11.20 17.79
N ALA A 110 4.14 -10.51 16.66
CA ALA A 110 4.17 -11.18 15.35
C ALA A 110 5.59 -11.61 14.96
N VAL A 111 5.74 -12.84 14.50
CA VAL A 111 7.01 -13.33 13.94
C VAL A 111 7.18 -12.77 12.54
N ARG A 112 8.27 -12.04 12.28
CA ARG A 112 8.58 -11.52 10.95
C ARG A 112 9.44 -12.52 10.17
N ARG A 113 9.11 -12.76 8.91
CA ARG A 113 10.00 -13.45 7.96
C ARG A 113 10.11 -12.69 6.66
N THR A 114 11.36 -12.55 6.21
CA THR A 114 11.65 -12.06 4.88
C THR A 114 11.54 -13.22 3.89
N GLY A 115 10.58 -13.16 2.97
CA GLY A 115 10.40 -14.17 1.96
C GLY A 115 9.33 -13.84 0.92
N VAL A 116 9.38 -14.58 -0.20
CA VAL A 116 8.44 -14.41 -1.31
C VAL A 116 7.45 -15.55 -1.30
N PHE A 117 6.16 -15.24 -1.13
CA PHE A 117 5.09 -16.21 -1.29
C PHE A 117 5.10 -16.79 -2.71
N GLU A 118 5.03 -18.12 -2.79
CA GLU A 118 4.98 -18.85 -4.07
C GLU A 118 3.63 -19.54 -4.24
N ARG A 119 3.17 -20.26 -3.22
CA ARG A 119 2.05 -21.19 -3.36
C ARG A 119 1.29 -21.43 -2.06
N LEU A 120 -0.03 -21.54 -2.15
CA LEU A 120 -0.92 -21.98 -1.10
C LEU A 120 -1.47 -23.36 -1.45
N GLU A 121 -1.24 -24.34 -0.57
CA GLU A 121 -1.80 -25.68 -0.65
C GLU A 121 -2.55 -26.04 0.63
N ARG A 122 -3.02 -27.28 0.72
CA ARG A 122 -3.62 -27.85 1.92
C ARG A 122 -3.08 -29.24 2.18
N ASP A 123 -2.83 -29.53 3.44
CA ASP A 123 -2.56 -30.90 3.89
C ASP A 123 -3.85 -31.74 3.89
N PRO A 124 -3.77 -33.07 4.01
CA PRO A 124 -4.95 -33.96 4.06
C PRO A 124 -5.94 -33.64 5.19
N ASP A 125 -5.47 -33.06 6.29
CA ASP A 125 -6.32 -32.56 7.38
C ASP A 125 -7.00 -31.21 7.07
N GLY A 126 -6.71 -30.64 5.90
CA GLY A 126 -7.31 -29.43 5.37
C GLY A 126 -6.64 -28.13 5.79
N VAL A 127 -5.62 -28.15 6.65
CA VAL A 127 -4.91 -26.93 7.09
C VAL A 127 -4.10 -26.35 5.92
N ALA A 128 -4.10 -25.02 5.79
CA ALA A 128 -3.38 -24.34 4.73
C ALA A 128 -1.86 -24.49 4.91
N VAL A 129 -1.15 -24.76 3.82
CA VAL A 129 0.32 -24.81 3.75
C VAL A 129 0.80 -23.69 2.85
N ILE A 130 1.59 -22.78 3.41
CA ILE A 130 2.12 -21.61 2.72
C ILE A 130 3.56 -21.92 2.32
N HIS A 131 3.79 -22.04 1.02
CA HIS A 131 5.13 -22.19 0.44
C HIS A 131 5.69 -20.84 0.06
N TYR A 132 6.93 -20.59 0.47
CA TYR A 132 7.62 -19.35 0.19
C TYR A 132 9.13 -19.58 0.04
N ARG A 133 9.80 -18.61 -0.58
CA ARG A 133 11.27 -18.54 -0.63
C ARG A 133 11.76 -17.70 0.52
N LEU A 134 12.33 -18.32 1.54
CA LEU A 134 12.98 -17.63 2.64
C LEU A 134 14.21 -16.88 2.11
N ARG A 135 14.40 -15.65 2.60
CA ARG A 135 15.57 -14.84 2.27
C ARG A 135 16.20 -14.31 3.55
N GLU A 136 17.50 -14.48 3.67
CA GLU A 136 18.28 -13.92 4.78
C GLU A 136 18.54 -12.42 4.60
N THR A 137 18.52 -11.92 3.35
CA THR A 137 18.67 -10.50 3.05
C THR A 137 17.61 -9.99 2.07
N PRO A 138 17.27 -8.69 2.08
CA PRO A 138 16.30 -8.09 1.14
C PRO A 138 16.73 -8.07 -0.33
N ARG A 139 17.98 -8.42 -0.66
CA ARG A 139 18.51 -8.31 -2.02
C ARG A 139 17.98 -9.43 -2.92
N LEU A 140 18.08 -9.23 -4.24
CA LEU A 140 17.83 -10.28 -5.23
C LEU A 140 18.89 -11.39 -5.08
N GLY A 141 18.44 -12.58 -4.68
CA GLY A 141 19.23 -13.81 -4.58
C GLY A 141 18.29 -15.02 -4.55
N GLU A 142 18.86 -16.22 -4.74
CA GLU A 142 18.11 -17.47 -4.64
C GLU A 142 17.68 -17.68 -3.18
N GLY A 143 16.37 -17.60 -2.93
CA GLY A 143 15.82 -17.92 -1.62
C GLY A 143 15.72 -19.43 -1.43
N THR A 144 15.81 -19.87 -0.18
CA THR A 144 15.64 -21.28 0.17
C THR A 144 14.15 -21.61 0.22
N PRO A 145 13.68 -22.70 -0.43
CA PRO A 145 12.31 -23.16 -0.26
C PRO A 145 12.00 -23.40 1.22
N ALA A 146 10.90 -22.84 1.68
CA ALA A 146 10.40 -23.00 3.02
C ALA A 146 8.87 -23.15 2.99
N ARG A 147 8.31 -23.71 4.06
CA ARG A 147 6.86 -23.83 4.23
C ARG A 147 6.47 -23.76 5.69
N VAL A 148 5.27 -23.24 5.92
CA VAL A 148 4.60 -23.22 7.24
C VAL A 148 3.14 -23.61 7.06
N ARG A 149 2.52 -24.07 8.14
CA ARG A 149 1.09 -24.30 8.22
C ARG A 149 0.39 -23.12 8.86
N ALA A 150 -0.83 -22.82 8.43
CA ALA A 150 -1.66 -21.78 9.02
C ALA A 150 -3.11 -22.22 9.13
N ARG A 151 -3.75 -21.92 10.26
CA ARG A 151 -5.21 -22.12 10.41
C ARG A 151 -5.99 -21.12 9.54
N THR A 152 -5.45 -19.94 9.32
CA THR A 152 -6.04 -18.89 8.47
C THR A 152 -4.94 -18.07 7.79
N VAL A 153 -5.24 -17.51 6.62
CA VAL A 153 -4.30 -16.67 5.84
C VAL A 153 -4.93 -15.31 5.51
N ILE A 154 -4.19 -14.24 5.77
CA ILE A 154 -4.53 -12.90 5.27
C ILE A 154 -3.64 -12.58 4.07
N GLY A 155 -4.26 -12.43 2.89
CA GLY A 155 -3.57 -11.98 1.67
C GLY A 155 -3.53 -10.45 1.61
N ALA A 156 -2.38 -9.86 1.95
CA ALA A 156 -2.12 -8.42 1.94
C ALA A 156 -0.93 -8.05 1.01
N ASP A 157 -0.68 -8.87 -0.01
CA ASP A 157 0.49 -8.85 -0.90
C ASP A 157 0.33 -7.92 -2.12
N GLY A 158 -0.60 -6.98 -2.02
CA GLY A 158 -0.75 -5.86 -2.95
C GLY A 158 -1.60 -6.15 -4.18
N ALA A 159 -1.61 -5.20 -5.12
CA ALA A 159 -2.48 -5.21 -6.30
C ALA A 159 -2.31 -6.45 -7.21
N ASN A 160 -1.13 -7.08 -7.20
CA ASN A 160 -0.83 -8.28 -7.98
C ASN A 160 -0.82 -9.55 -7.10
N SER A 161 -1.71 -9.59 -6.11
CA SER A 161 -1.78 -10.63 -5.07
C SER A 161 -1.67 -12.05 -5.64
N GLY A 162 -0.68 -12.81 -5.16
CA GLY A 162 -0.55 -14.23 -5.41
C GLY A 162 -1.58 -15.02 -4.62
N VAL A 163 -1.88 -14.60 -3.39
CA VAL A 163 -2.89 -15.24 -2.54
C VAL A 163 -4.27 -15.15 -3.17
N ALA A 164 -4.67 -13.95 -3.62
CA ALA A 164 -5.97 -13.74 -4.27
C ALA A 164 -6.14 -14.63 -5.50
N ARG A 165 -5.13 -14.67 -6.39
CA ARG A 165 -5.17 -15.49 -7.61
C ARG A 165 -5.29 -16.99 -7.34
N GLN A 166 -4.75 -17.47 -6.21
CA GLN A 166 -4.75 -18.90 -5.90
C GLN A 166 -5.97 -19.34 -5.07
N ALA A 167 -6.55 -18.43 -4.28
CA ALA A 167 -7.54 -18.80 -3.26
C ALA A 167 -8.92 -18.16 -3.44
N VAL A 168 -9.02 -17.00 -4.10
CA VAL A 168 -10.26 -16.20 -4.11
C VAL A 168 -10.93 -16.21 -5.49
N PRO A 169 -12.17 -16.69 -5.59
CA PRO A 169 -12.91 -16.71 -6.86
C PRO A 169 -13.08 -15.31 -7.47
N GLY A 170 -12.71 -15.16 -8.75
CA GLY A 170 -12.88 -13.91 -9.50
C GLY A 170 -11.83 -12.83 -9.21
N ALA A 171 -10.73 -13.17 -8.52
CA ALA A 171 -9.62 -12.26 -8.24
C ALA A 171 -8.86 -11.77 -9.50
N ASP A 172 -9.06 -12.42 -10.65
CA ASP A 172 -8.47 -12.06 -11.94
C ASP A 172 -9.16 -10.85 -12.62
N ARG A 173 -10.30 -10.40 -12.10
CA ARG A 173 -11.14 -9.35 -12.71
C ARG A 173 -10.84 -7.91 -12.24
N GLY A 174 -9.69 -7.70 -11.62
CA GLY A 174 -9.29 -6.39 -11.11
C GLY A 174 -9.23 -5.31 -12.20
N LYS A 175 -9.79 -4.13 -11.91
CA LYS A 175 -9.64 -2.93 -12.75
C LYS A 175 -8.57 -2.02 -12.15
N PHE A 176 -7.55 -1.72 -12.93
CA PHE A 176 -6.39 -0.95 -12.47
C PHE A 176 -6.23 0.36 -13.22
N VAL A 177 -5.85 1.39 -12.48
CA VAL A 177 -5.15 2.57 -13.00
C VAL A 177 -3.66 2.30 -12.85
N PHE A 178 -2.85 2.73 -13.82
CA PHE A 178 -1.41 2.75 -13.67
C PHE A 178 -0.98 4.15 -13.27
N ALA A 179 -0.30 4.27 -12.13
CA ALA A 179 0.36 5.51 -11.72
C ALA A 179 1.84 5.47 -12.06
N TYR A 180 2.36 6.64 -12.43
CA TYR A 180 3.79 6.89 -12.61
C TYR A 180 4.15 8.22 -11.96
N HIS A 181 5.29 8.25 -11.29
CA HIS A 181 5.85 9.49 -10.76
C HIS A 181 7.37 9.53 -10.82
N GLU A 182 7.86 10.75 -10.74
CA GLU A 182 9.26 11.07 -10.53
C GLU A 182 9.42 11.67 -9.14
N ILE A 183 10.36 11.11 -8.37
CA ILE A 183 10.85 11.76 -7.17
C ILE A 183 11.99 12.67 -7.62
N VAL A 184 11.84 13.97 -7.44
CA VAL A 184 12.85 14.98 -7.81
C VAL A 184 13.38 15.66 -6.56
N ALA A 185 14.65 16.08 -6.58
CA ALA A 185 15.19 16.94 -5.53
C ALA A 185 14.49 18.31 -5.57
N VAL A 186 14.21 18.89 -4.40
CA VAL A 186 13.76 20.29 -4.31
C VAL A 186 14.88 21.17 -4.89
N PRO A 187 14.61 21.97 -5.95
CA PRO A 187 15.63 22.83 -6.54
C PRO A 187 15.95 24.02 -5.64
N GLU A 188 17.15 24.59 -5.80
CA GLU A 188 17.57 25.79 -5.05
C GLU A 188 16.67 27.01 -5.34
N THR A 189 16.29 27.16 -6.61
CA THR A 189 15.34 28.19 -7.06
C THR A 189 13.99 27.53 -7.32
N LEU A 190 13.01 27.86 -6.47
CA LEU A 190 11.65 27.37 -6.61
C LEU A 190 10.80 28.29 -7.50
N PRO A 191 9.84 27.72 -8.26
CA PRO A 191 8.83 28.51 -8.94
C PRO A 191 8.08 29.41 -7.94
N ALA A 192 7.71 30.62 -8.37
CA ALA A 192 7.06 31.61 -7.48
C ALA A 192 5.74 31.12 -6.86
N ASP A 193 5.05 30.19 -7.54
CA ASP A 193 3.76 29.63 -7.10
C ASP A 193 3.92 28.31 -6.30
N TYR A 194 5.15 27.84 -6.08
CA TYR A 194 5.40 26.63 -5.28
C TYR A 194 5.22 26.90 -3.78
N ASP A 195 4.56 25.97 -3.09
CA ASP A 195 4.36 26.00 -1.64
C ASP A 195 4.61 24.61 -1.05
N ALA A 196 5.57 24.51 -0.12
CA ALA A 196 5.93 23.26 0.56
C ALA A 196 4.85 22.75 1.53
N GLY A 197 3.88 23.60 1.89
CA GLY A 197 2.72 23.28 2.70
C GLY A 197 1.47 22.92 1.88
N ARG A 198 1.59 22.73 0.55
CA ARG A 198 0.45 22.49 -0.33
C ARG A 198 0.65 21.29 -1.25
N CYS A 199 -0.38 20.47 -1.37
CA CYS A 199 -0.45 19.39 -2.36
C CYS A 199 -1.23 19.86 -3.58
N ASP A 200 -0.62 19.85 -4.78
CA ASP A 200 -1.30 20.28 -5.99
C ASP A 200 -1.84 19.07 -6.77
N VAL A 201 -3.12 19.13 -7.16
CA VAL A 201 -3.84 18.10 -7.91
C VAL A 201 -4.40 18.72 -9.20
N TRP A 202 -4.09 18.10 -10.34
CA TRP A 202 -4.34 18.63 -11.68
C TRP A 202 -5.32 17.75 -12.46
N TYR A 203 -6.56 18.24 -12.61
CA TYR A 203 -7.61 17.60 -13.40
C TYR A 203 -7.61 18.12 -14.84
N GLN A 204 -6.62 17.72 -15.64
CA GLN A 204 -6.49 18.15 -17.03
C GLN A 204 -6.26 16.95 -17.94
N GLY A 205 -7.10 16.80 -18.97
CA GLY A 205 -7.11 15.66 -19.88
C GLY A 205 -5.75 15.34 -20.53
N LYS A 206 -4.93 16.36 -20.79
CA LYS A 206 -3.56 16.21 -21.33
C LYS A 206 -2.59 15.58 -20.33
N LEU A 207 -2.80 15.80 -19.03
CA LEU A 207 -1.99 15.25 -17.96
C LEU A 207 -2.54 13.90 -17.48
N SER A 208 -3.85 13.74 -17.50
CA SER A 208 -4.54 12.48 -17.25
C SER A 208 -5.95 12.54 -17.87
N PRO A 209 -6.34 11.57 -18.71
CA PRO A 209 -7.65 11.57 -19.35
C PRO A 209 -8.79 11.14 -18.39
N ASP A 210 -8.47 10.34 -17.37
CA ASP A 210 -9.46 9.64 -16.52
C ASP A 210 -9.08 9.62 -15.03
N PHE A 211 -8.01 10.33 -14.65
CA PHE A 211 -7.52 10.47 -13.28
C PHE A 211 -7.03 11.91 -13.04
N TYR A 212 -5.85 12.11 -12.43
CA TYR A 212 -5.24 13.42 -12.22
C TYR A 212 -3.71 13.35 -12.25
N GLY A 213 -3.08 14.50 -12.49
CA GLY A 213 -1.67 14.74 -12.21
C GLY A 213 -1.47 15.32 -10.81
N TRP A 214 -0.29 15.18 -10.22
CA TRP A 214 0.01 15.73 -8.91
C TRP A 214 1.43 16.29 -8.77
N VAL A 215 1.57 17.23 -7.84
CA VAL A 215 2.85 17.73 -7.31
C VAL A 215 2.73 17.76 -5.79
N PHE A 216 3.38 16.82 -5.11
CA PHE A 216 3.32 16.69 -3.66
C PHE A 216 4.69 16.97 -3.02
N PRO A 217 4.75 17.83 -1.99
CA PRO A 217 5.97 18.05 -1.22
C PRO A 217 6.33 16.79 -0.43
N HIS A 218 7.61 16.50 -0.29
CA HIS A 218 8.10 15.27 0.33
C HIS A 218 9.46 15.48 1.00
N GLY A 219 9.51 16.48 1.90
CA GLY A 219 10.70 16.92 2.61
C GLY A 219 11.69 17.60 1.66
N GLU A 220 12.88 17.03 1.53
CA GLU A 220 13.93 17.48 0.59
C GLU A 220 13.66 17.07 -0.86
N THR A 221 12.53 16.40 -1.11
CA THR A 221 12.12 15.92 -2.43
C THR A 221 10.69 16.31 -2.77
N LEU A 222 10.30 16.14 -4.03
CA LEU A 222 8.95 16.31 -4.55
C LEU A 222 8.53 15.05 -5.29
N SER A 223 7.28 14.63 -5.13
CA SER A 223 6.65 13.61 -5.97
C SER A 223 5.83 14.30 -7.06
N ILE A 224 6.20 14.10 -8.32
CA ILE A 224 5.50 14.66 -9.48
C ILE A 224 5.07 13.51 -10.38
N GLY A 225 3.78 13.39 -10.66
CA GLY A 225 3.29 12.23 -11.40
C GLY A 225 1.89 12.38 -11.95
N THR A 226 1.44 11.30 -12.57
CA THR A 226 0.07 11.15 -13.06
C THR A 226 -0.34 9.67 -13.09
N GLY A 227 -1.64 9.42 -13.18
CA GLY A 227 -2.20 8.09 -13.39
C GLY A 227 -3.15 8.05 -14.59
N SER A 228 -3.37 6.87 -15.15
CA SER A 228 -4.41 6.64 -16.16
C SER A 228 -4.85 5.18 -16.20
N ALA A 229 -6.11 4.91 -16.52
CA ALA A 229 -6.57 3.56 -16.89
C ALA A 229 -6.41 3.30 -18.40
N ASP A 230 -6.25 4.35 -19.20
CA ASP A 230 -5.94 4.25 -20.63
C ASP A 230 -4.50 3.74 -20.84
N LYS A 231 -4.39 2.52 -21.38
CA LYS A 231 -3.11 1.86 -21.68
C LYS A 231 -2.33 2.52 -22.82
N GLY A 232 -2.98 3.30 -23.67
CA GLY A 232 -2.35 4.08 -24.74
C GLY A 232 -1.79 5.42 -24.27
N PHE A 233 -2.16 5.85 -23.06
CA PHE A 233 -1.76 7.16 -22.54
C PHE A 233 -0.33 7.13 -21.96
N SER A 234 0.53 8.02 -22.44
CA SER A 234 1.93 8.08 -22.01
C SER A 234 2.09 8.84 -20.70
N LEU A 235 2.06 8.11 -19.57
CA LEU A 235 2.25 8.69 -18.24
C LEU A 235 3.60 9.41 -18.07
N ARG A 236 4.66 8.93 -18.73
CA ARG A 236 5.98 9.56 -18.68
C ARG A 236 5.97 10.92 -19.38
N ALA A 237 5.39 10.99 -20.58
CA ALA A 237 5.31 12.24 -21.33
C ALA A 237 4.44 13.26 -20.58
N ALA A 238 3.29 12.82 -20.06
CA ALA A 238 2.40 13.66 -19.25
C ALA A 238 3.06 14.16 -17.96
N THR A 239 3.87 13.35 -17.31
CA THR A 239 4.66 13.79 -16.13
C THR A 239 5.71 14.82 -16.51
N GLY A 240 6.37 14.66 -17.67
CA GLY A 240 7.27 15.67 -18.23
C GLY A 240 6.56 16.99 -18.53
N GLU A 241 5.39 16.94 -19.17
CA GLU A 241 4.55 18.11 -19.44
C GLU A 241 4.13 18.82 -18.14
N LEU A 242 3.75 18.06 -17.10
CA LEU A 242 3.44 18.64 -15.79
C LEU A 242 4.65 19.35 -15.20
N ARG A 243 5.85 18.74 -15.26
CA ARG A 243 7.10 19.36 -14.77
C ARG A 243 7.44 20.66 -15.49
N GLU A 244 7.31 20.70 -16.81
CA GLU A 244 7.47 21.93 -17.59
C GLU A 244 6.48 22.99 -17.13
N LYS A 245 5.20 22.62 -17.01
CA LYS A 245 4.12 23.51 -16.64
C LYS A 245 4.28 24.16 -15.27
N VAL A 246 4.78 23.41 -14.29
CA VAL A 246 5.00 23.93 -12.92
C VAL A 246 6.40 24.51 -12.72
N GLY A 247 7.22 24.61 -13.77
CA GLY A 247 8.57 25.19 -13.67
C GLY A 247 9.59 24.29 -12.96
N LEU A 248 9.37 22.97 -12.91
CA LEU A 248 10.24 21.98 -12.28
C LEU A 248 10.96 21.07 -13.28
N HIS A 249 11.08 21.48 -14.54
CA HIS A 249 11.74 20.70 -15.59
C HIS A 249 13.25 20.54 -15.40
N THR A 250 13.91 21.51 -14.76
CA THR A 250 15.35 21.45 -14.44
C THR A 250 15.67 20.69 -13.16
N ALA A 251 14.66 20.35 -12.34
CA ALA A 251 14.87 19.64 -11.08
C ALA A 251 15.53 18.26 -11.32
N ARG A 252 16.50 17.88 -10.48
CA ARG A 252 17.19 16.61 -10.62
C ARG A 252 16.27 15.44 -10.26
N THR A 253 16.00 14.55 -11.21
CA THR A 253 15.26 13.31 -10.94
C THR A 253 16.12 12.33 -10.16
N LEU A 254 15.62 11.88 -9.01
CA LEU A 254 16.25 10.90 -8.14
C LEU A 254 15.74 9.49 -8.40
N ARG A 255 14.42 9.35 -8.60
CA ARG A 255 13.77 8.05 -8.87
C ARG A 255 12.64 8.21 -9.87
N ARG A 256 12.35 7.14 -10.61
CA ARG A 256 11.22 6.99 -11.51
C ARG A 256 10.52 5.70 -11.20
N GLU A 257 9.24 5.77 -10.91
CA GLU A 257 8.54 4.63 -10.35
C GLU A 257 7.11 4.54 -10.89
N GLY A 258 6.57 3.33 -10.93
CA GLY A 258 5.19 3.12 -11.32
C GLY A 258 4.57 1.90 -10.65
N ALA A 259 3.27 1.98 -10.40
CA ALA A 259 2.52 0.93 -9.73
C ALA A 259 1.08 0.85 -10.25
N PRO A 260 0.49 -0.36 -10.32
CA PRO A 260 -0.93 -0.51 -10.50
C PRO A 260 -1.68 -0.12 -9.21
N LEU A 261 -2.82 0.55 -9.37
CA LEU A 261 -3.76 0.96 -8.34
C LEU A 261 -5.11 0.31 -8.63
N PRO A 262 -5.62 -0.57 -7.76
CA PRO A 262 -6.93 -1.17 -7.94
C PRO A 262 -8.02 -0.12 -7.69
N MET A 263 -8.80 0.24 -8.71
CA MET A 263 -9.80 1.32 -8.61
C MET A 263 -11.18 0.84 -8.20
N LYS A 264 -11.33 -0.46 -7.94
CA LYS A 264 -12.57 -1.06 -7.50
C LYS A 264 -12.27 -2.25 -6.58
N PRO A 265 -13.01 -2.40 -5.48
CA PRO A 265 -12.96 -3.60 -4.68
C PRO A 265 -13.25 -4.84 -5.51
N LEU A 266 -12.63 -5.96 -5.13
CA LEU A 266 -12.99 -7.26 -5.66
C LEU A 266 -14.43 -7.61 -5.26
N PRO A 267 -15.17 -8.37 -6.09
CA PRO A 267 -16.53 -8.79 -5.76
C PRO A 267 -16.58 -9.76 -4.56
N ARG A 268 -15.45 -10.40 -4.25
CA ARG A 268 -15.29 -11.31 -3.12
C ARG A 268 -13.87 -11.16 -2.56
N TRP A 269 -13.75 -11.16 -1.23
CA TRP A 269 -12.46 -10.97 -0.54
C TRP A 269 -11.99 -12.25 0.16
N ASP A 270 -12.86 -13.24 0.30
CA ASP A 270 -12.62 -14.50 1.00
C ASP A 270 -12.75 -15.72 0.07
N ASN A 271 -12.37 -16.89 0.58
CA ASN A 271 -12.62 -18.18 -0.07
C ASN A 271 -13.77 -18.97 0.58
N GLY A 272 -14.47 -18.40 1.56
CA GLY A 272 -15.56 -19.00 2.33
C GLY A 272 -15.09 -20.01 3.37
N ARG A 273 -13.80 -19.98 3.73
CA ARG A 273 -13.19 -20.98 4.61
C ARG A 273 -12.19 -20.37 5.59
N ASP A 274 -11.05 -19.89 5.10
CA ASP A 274 -9.86 -19.58 5.91
C ASP A 274 -8.86 -18.65 5.21
N VAL A 275 -9.25 -18.04 4.09
CA VAL A 275 -8.45 -17.01 3.43
C VAL A 275 -9.32 -15.77 3.29
N VAL A 276 -8.75 -14.63 3.67
CA VAL A 276 -9.34 -13.30 3.43
C VAL A 276 -8.27 -12.34 2.88
N LEU A 277 -8.66 -11.43 2.00
CA LEU A 277 -7.79 -10.43 1.39
C LEU A 277 -7.88 -9.09 2.13
N ALA A 278 -6.79 -8.34 2.15
CA ALA A 278 -6.74 -7.02 2.76
C ALA A 278 -5.94 -6.00 1.94
N GLY A 279 -6.31 -4.73 2.05
CA GLY A 279 -5.64 -3.64 1.36
C GLY A 279 -5.81 -3.71 -0.16
N ASP A 280 -4.76 -3.36 -0.90
CA ASP A 280 -4.76 -3.44 -2.36
C ASP A 280 -5.13 -4.81 -2.93
N ALA A 281 -4.86 -5.91 -2.21
CA ALA A 281 -5.25 -7.24 -2.65
C ALA A 281 -6.78 -7.40 -2.71
N ALA A 282 -7.51 -6.70 -1.85
CA ALA A 282 -8.97 -6.62 -1.84
C ALA A 282 -9.52 -5.45 -2.70
N GLY A 283 -8.65 -4.52 -3.14
CA GLY A 283 -9.01 -3.39 -3.99
C GLY A 283 -9.62 -2.18 -3.26
N VAL A 284 -9.23 -1.93 -2.02
CA VAL A 284 -9.83 -0.87 -1.17
C VAL A 284 -9.24 0.54 -1.34
N VAL A 285 -8.65 0.85 -2.50
CA VAL A 285 -8.19 2.23 -2.78
C VAL A 285 -9.39 3.13 -3.03
N ALA A 286 -9.40 4.32 -2.47
CA ALA A 286 -10.45 5.31 -2.69
C ALA A 286 -10.45 5.77 -4.17
N PRO A 287 -11.52 5.52 -4.95
CA PRO A 287 -11.46 5.75 -6.40
C PRO A 287 -11.31 7.22 -6.81
N ALA A 288 -11.85 8.15 -6.02
CA ALA A 288 -11.83 9.58 -6.34
C ALA A 288 -10.47 10.24 -6.08
N SER A 289 -9.78 9.82 -5.01
CA SER A 289 -8.55 10.46 -4.53
C SER A 289 -7.29 9.63 -4.74
N GLY A 290 -7.40 8.38 -5.18
CA GLY A 290 -6.27 7.45 -5.23
C GLY A 290 -5.67 7.10 -3.86
N GLU A 291 -6.28 7.55 -2.77
CA GLU A 291 -5.79 7.35 -1.42
C GLU A 291 -5.95 5.88 -1.02
N GLY A 292 -4.83 5.23 -0.70
CA GLY A 292 -4.81 3.81 -0.36
C GLY A 292 -4.33 3.48 1.05
N ILE A 293 -3.48 4.31 1.67
CA ILE A 293 -2.79 3.91 2.92
C ILE A 293 -3.78 3.81 4.07
N TYR A 294 -4.62 4.84 4.29
CA TYR A 294 -5.62 4.82 5.37
C TYR A 294 -6.58 3.63 5.22
N TYR A 295 -7.21 3.51 4.06
CA TYR A 295 -8.16 2.43 3.79
C TYR A 295 -7.51 1.05 3.85
N ALA A 296 -6.24 0.91 3.46
CA ALA A 296 -5.49 -0.33 3.60
C ALA A 296 -5.27 -0.70 5.08
N MET A 297 -4.93 0.27 5.93
CA MET A 297 -4.78 0.04 7.37
C MET A 297 -6.12 -0.30 8.03
N VAL A 298 -7.19 0.45 7.71
CA VAL A 298 -8.56 0.17 8.20
C VAL A 298 -9.01 -1.22 7.79
N CYS A 299 -8.81 -1.58 6.52
CA CYS A 299 -9.09 -2.92 6.03
C CYS A 299 -8.25 -3.99 6.73
N GLY A 300 -6.99 -3.70 7.07
CA GLY A 300 -6.12 -4.58 7.87
C GLY A 300 -6.68 -4.82 9.28
N THR A 301 -7.16 -3.78 9.95
CA THR A 301 -7.85 -3.89 11.25
C THR A 301 -9.09 -4.78 11.15
N TYR A 302 -9.96 -4.55 10.16
CA TYR A 302 -11.17 -5.38 10.00
C TYR A 302 -10.85 -6.83 9.60
N ALA A 303 -9.85 -7.06 8.77
CA ALA A 303 -9.39 -8.42 8.44
C ALA A 303 -8.86 -9.14 9.69
N ALA A 304 -8.12 -8.44 10.56
CA ALA A 304 -7.68 -8.99 11.84
C ALA A 304 -8.85 -9.32 12.78
N ASP A 305 -9.86 -8.46 12.86
CA ASP A 305 -11.07 -8.71 13.65
C ASP A 305 -11.83 -9.95 13.16
N ALA A 306 -12.10 -10.03 11.85
CA ALA A 306 -12.77 -11.15 11.22
C ALA A 306 -12.00 -12.47 11.43
N VAL A 307 -10.69 -12.47 11.19
CA VAL A 307 -9.85 -13.66 11.41
C VAL A 307 -9.80 -14.05 12.89
N HIS A 308 -9.73 -13.08 13.80
CA HIS A 308 -9.78 -13.38 15.22
C HIS A 308 -11.09 -14.08 15.60
N GLN A 309 -12.22 -13.57 15.12
CA GLN A 309 -13.54 -14.15 15.37
C GLN A 309 -13.67 -15.55 14.73
N LEU A 310 -13.15 -15.76 13.52
CA LEU A 310 -13.08 -17.08 12.90
C LEU A 310 -12.31 -18.06 13.79
N LEU A 311 -11.17 -17.66 14.34
CA LEU A 311 -10.35 -18.53 15.19
C LEU A 311 -11.00 -18.85 16.55
N GLU A 312 -11.89 -18.00 17.06
CA GLU A 312 -12.68 -18.26 18.27
C GLU A 312 -13.88 -19.17 18.00
N THR A 313 -14.57 -18.95 16.87
CA THR A 313 -15.90 -19.55 16.62
C THR A 313 -15.88 -20.72 15.65
N GLY A 314 -14.88 -20.79 14.76
CA GLY A 314 -14.86 -21.71 13.63
C GLY A 314 -15.82 -21.33 12.49
N ASP A 315 -16.51 -20.19 12.56
CA ASP A 315 -17.50 -19.78 11.56
C ASP A 315 -16.88 -18.94 10.44
N ALA A 316 -16.72 -19.53 9.25
CA ALA A 316 -16.12 -18.85 8.09
C ALA A 316 -16.96 -17.70 7.51
N ARG A 317 -18.22 -17.53 7.93
CA ARG A 317 -19.10 -16.44 7.44
C ARG A 317 -18.73 -15.07 8.00
N VAL A 318 -17.82 -15.02 8.98
CA VAL A 318 -17.33 -13.77 9.56
C VAL A 318 -16.20 -13.13 8.72
N LEU A 319 -15.62 -13.88 7.78
CA LEU A 319 -14.65 -13.39 6.79
C LEU A 319 -15.36 -12.66 5.64
#